data_AF-A0A4R4R1Y8-F1
#
_entry.id   AF-A0A4R4R1Y8-F1
#
_cell.length_a   1.000
_cell.length_b   1.000
_cell.length_c   1.000
_cell.angle_alpha   90.00
_cell.angle_beta   90.00
_cell.angle_gamma   90.00
#
_symmetry.space_group_name_H-M   'P 1'
#
loop_
_entity.id
_entity.type
_entity.pdbx_description
1 polymer ?
#
loop_
_entity_poly.entity_id
_entity_poly.type
_entity_poly.pdbx_seq_one_letter_code
_entity_poly.pdbx_strand_id
1 'polypeptide(L)' 'MGWDERVPELLARLGELGLVGIVKIDGERDHKPWTVVISGQRLGGASIRCDGNSLDYCLRSAVAALCERYPDELVLD' A
#
# COMPACT_ATOMS: atom_id res chain seq x y z
N MET A 1 12.03 -10.98 5.47
CA MET A 1 12.16 -10.43 4.12
C MET A 1 12.11 -8.93 4.17
N GLY A 2 12.98 -8.27 3.40
CA GLY A 2 12.95 -6.81 3.28
C GLY A 2 11.82 -6.35 2.35
N TRP A 3 11.64 -5.03 2.24
CA TRP A 3 10.66 -4.48 1.29
C TRP A 3 11.05 -4.69 -0.17
N ASP A 4 12.32 -4.88 -0.46
CA ASP A 4 12.85 -5.28 -1.77
C ASP A 4 12.22 -6.59 -2.28
N GLU A 5 12.00 -7.56 -1.39
CA GLU A 5 11.35 -8.83 -1.72
C GLU A 5 9.82 -8.71 -1.66
N ARG A 6 9.29 -7.96 -0.68
CA ARG A 6 7.84 -7.85 -0.42
C ARG A 6 7.09 -6.90 -1.34
N VAL A 7 7.73 -5.87 -1.88
CA VAL A 7 7.07 -4.92 -2.80
C VAL A 7 6.64 -5.62 -4.09
N PRO A 8 7.49 -6.38 -4.80
CA PRO A 8 7.05 -7.13 -5.97
C PRO A 8 5.87 -8.06 -5.70
N GLU A 9 5.89 -8.80 -4.59
CA GLU A 9 4.79 -9.69 -4.19
C GLU A 9 3.51 -8.90 -3.90
N LEU A 10 3.60 -7.81 -3.13
CA LEU A 10 2.48 -6.92 -2.86
C LEU A 10 1.88 -6.38 -4.17
N LEU A 11 2.71 -5.92 -5.11
CA LEU A 11 2.23 -5.41 -6.39
C LEU A 11 1.53 -6.49 -7.22
N ALA A 12 2.04 -7.72 -7.22
CA ALA A 12 1.39 -8.85 -7.87
C ALA A 12 0.01 -9.14 -7.26
N ARG A 13 -0.07 -9.21 -5.93
CA ARG A 13 -1.35 -9.40 -5.20
C ARG A 13 -2.34 -8.29 -5.46
N LEU A 14 -1.90 -7.03 -5.47
CA LEU A 14 -2.76 -5.90 -5.85
C LEU A 14 -3.34 -6.10 -7.26
N GLY A 15 -2.53 -6.52 -8.21
CA GLY A 15 -2.97 -6.84 -9.58
C GLY A 15 -4.02 -7.96 -9.64
N GLU A 16 -3.79 -9.07 -8.92
CA GLU A 16 -4.74 -10.19 -8.82
C GLU A 16 -6.08 -9.78 -8.22
N LEU A 17 -6.06 -8.84 -7.26
CA LEU A 17 -7.24 -8.29 -6.61
C LEU A 17 -7.91 -7.18 -7.44
N GLY A 18 -7.38 -6.83 -8.62
CA GLY A 18 -7.88 -5.72 -9.43
C GLY A 18 -7.73 -4.36 -8.76
N LEU A 19 -6.72 -4.22 -7.90
CA LEU A 19 -6.37 -3.00 -7.19
C LEU A 19 -5.19 -2.30 -7.87
N VAL A 20 -5.10 -0.99 -7.66
CA VAL A 20 -4.01 -0.13 -8.12
C VAL A 20 -3.29 0.41 -6.89
N GLY A 21 -1.98 0.19 -6.83
CA GLY A 21 -1.10 0.80 -5.83
C GLY A 21 -0.28 1.94 -6.42
N ILE A 22 -0.22 3.07 -5.72
CA ILE A 22 0.62 4.22 -6.05
C ILE A 22 1.51 4.52 -4.85
N VAL A 23 2.82 4.60 -5.09
CA VAL A 23 3.79 5.14 -4.14
C VAL A 23 4.27 6.48 -4.68
N LYS A 24 4.26 7.51 -3.85
CA LYS A 24 4.84 8.82 -4.20
C LYS A 24 5.70 9.39 -3.08
N ILE A 25 6.69 10.17 -3.50
CA ILE A 25 7.50 11.04 -2.65
C ILE A 25 7.19 12.47 -3.07
N ASP A 26 6.84 13.29 -2.10
CA ASP A 26 6.53 14.71 -2.25
C ASP A 26 7.68 15.53 -1.64
N GLY A 27 8.61 15.96 -2.48
CA GLY A 27 9.81 16.70 -2.07
C GLY A 27 9.54 18.13 -1.60
N GLU A 28 8.33 18.64 -1.78
CA GLU A 28 7.91 19.96 -1.32
C GLU A 28 7.41 19.93 0.14
N ARG A 29 7.21 18.74 0.72
CA ARG A 29 6.75 18.59 2.10
C ARG A 29 7.89 18.42 3.08
N ASP A 30 7.91 19.29 4.09
CA ASP A 30 8.80 19.15 5.26
C ASP A 30 8.41 17.98 6.19
N HIS A 31 7.15 17.56 6.14
CA HIS A 31 6.61 16.47 6.96
C HIS A 31 5.75 15.51 6.15
N LYS A 32 5.87 14.22 6.44
CA LYS A 32 5.18 13.12 5.76
C LYS A 32 5.31 13.21 4.23
N PRO A 33 6.55 13.21 3.69
CA PRO A 33 6.77 13.32 2.24
C PRO A 33 6.31 12.06 1.49
N TRP A 34 6.20 10.91 2.16
CA TRP A 34 5.76 9.68 1.53
C TRP A 34 4.25 9.54 1.57
N THR A 35 3.66 9.12 0.45
CA THR A 35 2.27 8.68 0.39
C THR A 35 2.19 7.33 -0.34
N VAL A 36 1.46 6.39 0.25
CA VAL A 36 0.98 5.18 -0.42
C VAL A 36 -0.54 5.30 -0.59
N VAL A 37 -1.03 5.09 -1.81
CA VAL A 37 -2.45 5.02 -2.12
C VAL A 37 -2.77 3.68 -2.74
N ILE A 38 -3.83 3.02 -2.27
CA ILE A 38 -4.40 1.84 -2.92
C ILE A 38 -5.86 2.11 -3.22
N SER A 39 -6.27 1.90 -4.47
CA SER A 39 -7.63 2.10 -4.94
C SER A 39 -8.06 0.96 -5.86
N GLY A 40 -9.35 0.88 -6.18
CA GLY A 40 -9.87 -0.10 -7.13
C GLY A 40 -11.35 -0.40 -6.89
N GLN A 41 -12.01 -1.05 -7.85
CA GLN A 41 -13.44 -1.36 -7.73
C GLN A 41 -13.75 -2.25 -6.52
N ARG A 42 -12.85 -3.16 -6.16
CA ARG A 42 -13.00 -4.00 -4.96
C ARG A 42 -13.12 -3.20 -3.65
N LEU A 43 -12.58 -1.98 -3.62
CA LEU A 43 -12.71 -1.06 -2.47
C LEU A 43 -14.00 -0.22 -2.52
N GLY A 44 -14.94 -0.52 -3.42
CA GLY A 44 -16.21 0.21 -3.52
C GLY A 44 -16.04 1.69 -3.90
N GLY A 45 -14.97 2.02 -4.63
CA GLY A 45 -14.61 3.41 -4.96
C GLY A 45 -13.89 4.16 -3.84
N ALA A 46 -13.73 3.57 -2.65
CA ALA A 46 -12.85 4.11 -1.61
C ALA A 46 -11.37 3.87 -1.95
N SER A 47 -10.49 4.61 -1.26
CA SER A 47 -9.05 4.39 -1.32
C SER A 47 -8.46 4.24 0.08
N ILE A 48 -7.44 3.41 0.21
CA ILE A 48 -6.52 3.41 1.35
C ILE A 48 -5.48 4.47 1.05
N ARG A 49 -5.25 5.37 1.99
CA ARG A 49 -4.20 6.39 1.89
C ARG A 49 -3.39 6.41 3.16
N CYS A 50 -2.07 6.27 3.02
CA CYS A 50 -1.13 6.32 4.13
C CYS A 50 -0.07 7.38 3.84
N ASP A 51 -0.04 8.45 4.65
CA ASP A 51 0.99 9.49 4.60
C ASP A 51 1.96 9.32 5.78
N GLY A 52 3.27 9.42 5.55
CA GLY A 52 4.27 9.13 6.58
C GLY A 52 5.67 9.66 6.30
N ASN A 53 6.48 9.70 7.35
CA ASN A 53 7.87 10.19 7.26
C ASN A 53 8.84 9.18 6.61
N SER A 54 8.42 7.93 6.44
CA SER A 54 9.19 6.89 5.77
C SER A 54 8.30 6.05 4.85
N LEU A 55 8.90 5.51 3.79
CA LEU A 55 8.24 4.55 2.91
C LEU A 55 7.81 3.29 3.68
N ASP A 56 8.68 2.77 4.55
CA ASP A 56 8.40 1.59 5.37
C ASP A 56 7.12 1.75 6.20
N TYR A 57 6.96 2.90 6.89
CA TYR A 57 5.75 3.17 7.67
C TYR A 57 4.50 3.17 6.79
N CYS A 58 4.58 3.80 5.61
CA CYS A 58 3.43 3.89 4.71
C CYS A 58 3.05 2.52 4.14
N LEU A 59 4.03 1.71 3.74
CA LEU A 59 3.80 0.36 3.22
C LEU A 59 3.22 -0.56 4.30
N ARG A 60 3.77 -0.55 5.52
CA ARG A 60 3.21 -1.32 6.65
C ARG A 60 1.77 -0.93 6.94
N SER A 61 1.49 0.37 6.99
CA SER A 61 0.15 0.89 7.26
C SER A 61 -0.83 0.49 6.16
N ALA A 62 -0.40 0.55 4.90
CA ALA A 62 -1.22 0.19 3.75
C ALA A 62 -1.53 -1.31 3.71
N VAL A 63 -0.53 -2.16 4.00
CA VAL A 63 -0.70 -3.61 4.12
C VAL A 63 -1.63 -3.96 5.29
N ALA A 64 -1.45 -3.33 6.46
CA ALA A 64 -2.35 -3.56 7.59
C ALA A 64 -3.81 -3.22 7.23
N ALA A 65 -4.05 -2.07 6.60
CA ALA A 65 -5.38 -1.67 6.15
C ALA A 65 -5.97 -2.59 5.06
N LEU A 66 -5.13 -3.23 4.25
CA LEU A 66 -5.56 -4.26 3.30
C LEU A 66 -5.93 -5.56 4.02
N CYS A 67 -5.10 -6.04 4.94
CA CYS A 67 -5.37 -7.26 5.72
C CYS A 67 -6.64 -7.13 6.56
N GLU A 68 -6.95 -5.94 7.09
CA GLU A 68 -8.21 -5.69 7.79
C GLU A 68 -9.44 -5.85 6.89
N ARG A 69 -9.29 -5.56 5.59
CA ARG A 69 -10.38 -5.66 4.60
C ARG A 69 -10.45 -7.02 3.92
N TYR A 70 -9.30 -7.67 3.73
CA TYR A 70 -9.13 -8.92 3.00
C TYR A 70 -8.17 -9.86 3.74
N PRO A 71 -8.55 -10.35 4.94
CA PRO A 71 -7.65 -11.09 5.83
C PRO A 71 -7.11 -12.39 5.22
N ASP A 72 -7.89 -13.04 4.36
CA ASP A 72 -7.53 -14.33 3.75
C ASP A 72 -6.90 -14.21 2.36
N GLU A 73 -6.85 -13.00 1.78
CA GLU A 73 -6.39 -12.78 0.39
C GLU A 73 -5.06 -12.03 0.31
N LEU A 74 -4.58 -11.48 1.44
CA LEU A 74 -3.31 -10.76 1.51
C LEU A 74 -2.32 -11.49 2.45
N VAL A 75 -1.88 -12.66 2.02
CA VAL A 75 -0.75 -13.38 2.63
C VAL A 75 0.50 -12.96 1.87
N LEU A 76 1.36 -12.17 2.54
CA LEU A 76 2.71 -11.85 2.09
C LEU A 76 3.67 -12.72 2.89
N ASP A 77 4.56 -13.45 2.22
CA ASP A 77 5.50 -14.36 2.90
C ASP A 77 6.60 -13.61 3.71
#